data_AF-A0A939UT82-F1
#
_entry.id   AF-A0A939UT82-F1
#
_cell.length_a   1.000
_cell.length_b   1.000
_cell.length_c   1.000
_cell.angle_alpha   90.00
_cell.angle_beta   90.00
_cell.angle_gamma   90.00
#
_symmetry.space_group_name_H-M   'P 1'
#
loop_
_entity.id
_entity.type
_entity.pdbx_description
1 polymer ?
#
loop_
_entity_poly.entity_id
_entity_poly.type
_entity_poly.pdbx_seq_one_letter_code
_entity_poly.pdbx_strand_id
1 'polypeptide(L)'
;MADIAMIGDKDSVLIGRAAGLDVYFETDGAAAGMLIDRLAKENTRIIFVTEPVFEAASETVNKYKSRPFPAIIPVPDSKGTSGVAMRNVKANVEKAIGADILF
;
A
#
# COMPACT_ATOMS: atom_id res chain seq x y z
N MET A 1 -4.89 -9.84 -16.53
CA MET A 1 -4.28 -9.55 -15.22
C MET A 1 -5.32 -8.81 -14.40
N ALA A 2 -5.33 -8.98 -13.07
CA ALA A 2 -6.32 -8.30 -12.25
C ALA A 2 -6.00 -6.80 -12.18
N ASP A 3 -7.04 -5.96 -12.22
CA ASP A 3 -6.92 -4.51 -12.00
C ASP A 3 -6.48 -4.17 -10.56
N ILE A 4 -6.51 -5.16 -9.67
CA ILE A 4 -6.30 -5.02 -8.23
C ILE A 4 -5.29 -6.09 -7.77
N ALA A 5 -4.25 -5.64 -7.08
CA ALA A 5 -3.23 -6.50 -6.49
C ALA A 5 -3.13 -6.31 -4.98
N MET A 6 -2.54 -7.30 -4.31
CA MET A 6 -2.22 -7.25 -2.88
C MET A 6 -0.80 -7.75 -2.63
N ILE A 7 -0.03 -7.04 -1.80
CA ILE A 7 1.38 -7.33 -1.50
C ILE A 7 1.58 -7.35 0.03
N GLY A 8 2.23 -8.38 0.55
CA GLY A 8 2.52 -8.46 1.98
C GLY A 8 3.03 -9.82 2.42
N ASP A 9 3.03 -10.08 3.72
CA ASP A 9 3.32 -11.41 4.26
C ASP A 9 2.21 -12.39 3.87
N LYS A 10 2.59 -13.66 3.76
CA LYS A 10 1.72 -14.72 3.28
C LYS A 10 0.43 -14.85 4.08
N ASP A 11 0.49 -14.73 5.39
CA ASP A 11 -0.66 -14.98 6.27
C ASP A 11 -1.70 -13.87 6.15
N SER A 12 -1.27 -12.63 5.92
CA SER A 12 -2.15 -11.48 5.73
C SER A 12 -2.82 -11.45 4.36
N VAL A 13 -2.08 -11.73 3.29
CA VAL A 13 -2.53 -11.41 1.92
C VAL A 13 -3.13 -12.59 1.18
N LEU A 14 -2.98 -13.83 1.66
CA LEU A 14 -3.50 -15.02 1.01
C LEU A 14 -5.02 -14.97 0.81
N ILE A 15 -5.75 -14.33 1.72
CA ILE A 15 -7.21 -14.13 1.61
C ILE A 15 -7.60 -13.38 0.35
N GLY A 16 -6.74 -12.49 -0.16
CA GLY A 16 -6.95 -11.75 -1.40
C GLY A 16 -7.13 -12.67 -2.61
N ARG A 17 -6.49 -13.84 -2.64
CA ARG A 17 -6.66 -14.80 -3.75
C ARG A 17 -8.08 -15.36 -3.82
N ALA A 18 -8.69 -15.62 -2.67
CA ALA A 18 -10.08 -16.10 -2.62
C ALA A 18 -11.06 -15.04 -3.12
N ALA A 19 -10.71 -13.75 -3.00
CA ALA A 19 -11.47 -12.63 -3.52
C ALA A 19 -11.10 -12.26 -4.99
N GLY A 20 -10.20 -13.01 -5.65
CA GLY A 20 -9.83 -12.79 -7.05
C GLY A 20 -8.79 -11.69 -7.29
N LEU A 21 -8.04 -11.28 -6.25
CA LEU A 21 -6.93 -10.34 -6.39
C LEU A 21 -5.65 -11.06 -6.81
N ASP A 22 -4.78 -10.36 -7.53
CA ASP A 22 -3.41 -10.82 -7.78
C ASP A 22 -2.58 -10.64 -6.49
N VAL A 23 -2.17 -11.75 -5.86
CA VAL A 23 -1.49 -11.73 -4.56
C VAL A 23 -0.01 -12.08 -4.70
N TYR A 24 0.83 -11.20 -4.15
CA TYR A 24 2.29 -11.31 -4.12
C TYR A 24 2.80 -11.37 -2.68
N PHE A 25 3.63 -12.36 -2.38
CA PHE A 25 4.27 -12.49 -1.07
C PHE A 25 5.62 -11.79 -1.12
N GLU A 26 5.66 -10.54 -0.68
CA GLU A 26 6.88 -9.75 -0.63
C GLU A 26 6.86 -8.85 0.60
N THR A 27 7.96 -8.86 1.34
CA THR A 27 8.13 -8.10 2.58
C THR A 27 9.36 -7.22 2.58
N ASP A 28 10.29 -7.43 1.64
CA ASP A 28 11.45 -6.56 1.46
C ASP A 28 11.04 -5.26 0.75
N GLY A 29 11.50 -4.12 1.27
CA GLY A 29 11.12 -2.80 0.76
C GLY A 29 11.59 -2.54 -0.67
N ALA A 30 12.80 -2.97 -1.03
CA ALA A 30 13.36 -2.76 -2.36
C ALA A 30 12.66 -3.65 -3.40
N ALA A 31 12.46 -4.93 -3.07
CA ALA A 31 11.73 -5.86 -3.92
C ALA A 31 10.26 -5.46 -4.08
N ALA A 32 9.59 -5.03 -3.00
CA ALA A 32 8.24 -4.50 -3.05
C ALA A 32 8.14 -3.24 -3.93
N GLY A 33 9.11 -2.33 -3.82
CA GLY A 33 9.18 -1.14 -4.69
C GLY A 33 9.28 -1.51 -6.18
N MET A 34 10.18 -2.43 -6.54
CA MET A 34 10.29 -2.92 -7.92
C MET A 34 9.01 -3.63 -8.40
N LEU A 35 8.35 -4.38 -7.53
CA LEU A 35 7.07 -5.02 -7.82
C LEU A 35 5.97 -4.00 -8.07
N ILE A 36 5.85 -2.95 -7.25
CA ILE A 36 4.89 -1.85 -7.45
C ILE A 36 5.12 -1.17 -8.80
N ASP A 37 6.38 -0.87 -9.15
CA ASP A 37 6.73 -0.26 -10.43
C ASP A 37 6.39 -1.15 -11.63
N ARG A 38 6.52 -2.47 -11.49
CA ARG A 38 6.12 -3.44 -12.52
C ARG A 38 4.61 -3.46 -12.70
N LEU A 39 3.86 -3.59 -11.60
CA LEU A 39 2.40 -3.60 -11.60
C LEU A 39 1.82 -2.30 -12.17
N ALA A 40 2.45 -1.16 -11.88
CA ALA A 40 2.09 0.13 -12.47
C ALA A 40 2.24 0.14 -14.00
N LYS A 41 3.31 -0.47 -14.55
CA LYS A 41 3.50 -0.61 -16.01
C LYS A 41 2.50 -1.58 -16.63
N GLU A 42 2.05 -2.55 -15.84
CA GLU A 42 1.05 -3.55 -16.22
C GLU A 42 -0.40 -3.04 -16.08
N ASN A 43 -0.58 -1.75 -15.78
CA ASN A 43 -1.87 -1.06 -15.60
C ASN A 43 -2.71 -1.55 -14.41
N THR A 44 -2.10 -2.15 -13.38
CA THR A 44 -2.79 -2.35 -12.11
C THR A 44 -3.21 -1.00 -11.53
N ARG A 45 -4.47 -0.88 -11.12
CA ARG A 45 -5.06 0.39 -10.68
C ARG A 45 -5.05 0.55 -9.17
N ILE A 46 -5.20 -0.54 -8.43
CA ILE A 46 -5.22 -0.54 -6.96
C ILE A 46 -4.22 -1.58 -6.47
N ILE A 47 -3.36 -1.17 -5.54
CA ILE A 47 -2.40 -2.06 -4.88
C ILE A 47 -2.61 -1.93 -3.39
N PHE A 48 -3.17 -2.99 -2.78
CA PHE A 48 -3.18 -3.13 -1.33
C PHE A 48 -1.81 -3.59 -0.87
N VAL A 49 -1.29 -2.97 0.18
CA VAL A 49 0.01 -3.31 0.76
C VAL A 49 -0.15 -3.39 2.26
N THR A 50 0.42 -4.41 2.90
CA THR A 50 0.44 -4.41 4.37
C THR A 50 1.22 -3.20 4.88
N GLU A 51 0.80 -2.64 6.02
CA GLU A 51 1.41 -1.42 6.57
C GLU A 51 2.95 -1.49 6.72
N PRO A 52 3.56 -2.62 7.17
CA PRO A 52 5.02 -2.73 7.22
C PRO A 52 5.68 -2.61 5.84
N VAL A 53 5.07 -3.19 4.80
CA VAL A 53 5.57 -3.10 3.43
C VAL A 53 5.40 -1.70 2.87
N PHE A 54 4.29 -1.03 3.20
CA PHE A 54 4.05 0.35 2.82
C PHE A 54 5.12 1.29 3.39
N GLU A 55 5.54 1.11 4.64
CA GLU A 55 6.67 1.87 5.22
C GLU A 55 8.01 1.50 4.57
N ALA A 56 8.29 0.21 4.42
CA ALA A 56 9.55 -0.27 3.84
C ALA A 56 9.75 0.21 2.38
N ALA A 57 8.67 0.31 1.59
CA ALA A 57 8.69 0.78 0.20
C ALA A 57 8.35 2.27 0.05
N SER A 58 8.49 3.07 1.12
CA SER A 58 8.03 4.46 1.18
C SER A 58 8.51 5.37 0.03
N GLU A 59 9.73 5.18 -0.46
CA GLU A 59 10.25 5.91 -1.63
C GLU A 59 9.36 5.70 -2.87
N THR A 60 9.06 4.44 -3.18
CA THR A 60 8.21 4.08 -4.32
C THR A 60 6.77 4.53 -4.08
N VAL A 61 6.25 4.36 -2.87
CA VAL A 61 4.91 4.82 -2.50
C VAL A 61 4.77 6.34 -2.73
N ASN A 62 5.74 7.13 -2.28
CA ASN A 62 5.72 8.58 -2.41
C ASN A 62 5.79 9.02 -3.89
N LYS A 63 6.50 8.31 -4.75
CA LYS A 63 6.52 8.54 -6.20
C LYS A 63 5.13 8.43 -6.84
N TYR A 64 4.25 7.58 -6.33
CA TYR A 64 2.89 7.40 -6.85
C TYR A 64 1.83 8.29 -6.17
N LYS A 65 2.13 8.95 -5.05
CA LYS A 65 1.18 9.86 -4.36
C LYS A 65 0.65 11.00 -5.23
N SER A 66 1.44 11.47 -6.20
CA SER A 66 1.06 12.56 -7.11
C SER A 66 0.44 12.07 -8.43
N ARG A 67 0.29 10.75 -8.60
CA ARG A 67 -0.23 10.12 -9.82
C ARG A 67 -1.61 9.54 -9.55
N PRO A 68 -2.51 9.52 -10.56
CA PRO A 68 -3.84 8.93 -10.38
C PRO A 68 -3.80 7.40 -10.22
N PHE A 69 -2.82 6.72 -10.82
CA PHE A 69 -2.65 5.26 -10.72
C PHE A 69 -1.17 4.84 -10.62
N PRO A 70 -0.90 3.69 -9.97
CA PRO A 70 -1.81 2.96 -9.07
C PRO A 70 -2.10 3.72 -7.77
N ALA A 71 -3.29 3.50 -7.21
CA ALA A 71 -3.61 3.86 -5.84
C ALA A 71 -3.00 2.81 -4.90
N ILE A 72 -2.02 3.21 -4.08
CA ILE A 72 -1.34 2.32 -3.15
C ILE A 72 -1.96 2.51 -1.76
N ILE A 73 -2.64 1.48 -1.26
CA ILE A 73 -3.48 1.56 -0.06
C ILE A 73 -2.90 0.67 1.04
N PRO A 74 -2.46 1.24 2.18
CA PRO A 74 -1.99 0.45 3.31
C PRO A 74 -3.15 -0.29 4.00
N VAL A 75 -2.95 -1.55 4.35
CA VAL A 75 -3.88 -2.38 5.13
C VAL A 75 -3.16 -3.03 6.32
N PRO A 76 -3.85 -3.32 7.43
CA PRO A 76 -3.26 -4.09 8.53
C PRO A 76 -2.71 -5.44 8.08
N ASP A 77 -1.71 -5.94 8.80
CA ASP A 77 -1.24 -7.32 8.63
C ASP A 77 -1.94 -8.25 9.64
N SER A 78 -1.58 -9.53 9.63
CA SER A 78 -2.09 -10.58 10.51
C SER A 78 -1.80 -10.33 12.00
N LYS A 79 -0.87 -9.42 12.32
CA LYS A 79 -0.51 -9.01 13.68
C LYS A 79 -1.26 -7.74 14.11
N GLY A 80 -1.98 -7.10 13.21
CA GLY A 80 -2.79 -5.91 13.46
C GLY A 80 -2.30 -4.68 12.69
N THR A 81 -2.71 -3.49 13.15
CA THR A 81 -2.27 -2.22 12.56
C THR A 81 -0.98 -1.74 13.23
N SER A 82 -0.06 -1.21 12.44
CA SER A 82 1.13 -0.47 12.90
C SER A 82 0.86 1.04 13.02
N GLY A 83 -0.35 1.50 12.69
CA GLY A 83 -0.80 2.88 12.73
C GLY A 83 -0.38 3.73 11.52
N VAL A 84 0.22 3.13 10.48
CA VAL A 84 0.75 3.85 9.31
C VAL A 84 -0.33 4.57 8.56
N ALA A 85 -1.46 3.91 8.34
CA ALA A 85 -2.60 4.49 7.64
C ALA A 85 -3.08 5.76 8.36
N MET A 86 -3.29 5.68 9.68
CA MET A 86 -3.78 6.80 10.49
C MET A 86 -2.78 7.95 10.59
N ARG A 87 -1.48 7.64 10.75
CA ARG A 87 -0.41 8.66 10.71
C ARG A 87 -0.42 9.43 9.40
N ASN A 88 -0.58 8.74 8.27
CA ASN A 88 -0.66 9.39 6.96
C ASN A 88 -1.91 10.26 6.81
N VAL A 89 -3.07 9.80 7.31
CA VAL A 89 -4.30 10.61 7.32
C VAL A 89 -4.09 11.90 8.10
N LYS A 90 -3.59 11.80 9.33
CA LYS A 90 -3.28 12.97 10.18
C LYS A 90 -2.31 13.94 9.50
N ALA A 91 -1.19 13.43 8.97
CA ALA A 91 -0.20 14.26 8.28
C ALA A 91 -0.78 14.96 7.03
N ASN A 92 -1.68 14.30 6.29
CA ASN A 92 -2.34 14.90 5.14
C ASN A 92 -3.33 16.01 5.56
N VAL A 93 -4.04 15.81 6.66
CA VAL A 93 -4.99 16.80 7.23
C VAL A 93 -4.24 18.03 7.71
N GLU A 94 -3.17 17.84 8.50
CA GLU A 94 -2.29 18.92 8.95
C GLU A 94 -1.70 19.68 7.76
N LYS A 95 -1.24 18.98 6.72
CA LYS A 95 -0.70 19.61 5.51
C LYS A 95 -1.75 20.43 4.75
N ALA A 96 -2.99 19.97 4.70
CA ALA A 96 -4.06 20.61 3.93
C ALA A 96 -4.70 21.80 4.67
N ILE A 97 -4.85 21.69 6.00
CA ILE A 97 -5.65 22.62 6.81
C ILE A 97 -4.76 23.47 7.74
N GLY A 98 -3.53 23.02 8.02
CA GLY A 98 -2.59 23.67 8.94
C GLY A 98 -2.82 23.33 10.41
N ALA A 99 -3.76 22.45 10.72
CA ALA A 99 -4.08 21.99 12.07
C ALA A 99 -4.58 20.54 12.04
N ASP A 100 -4.39 19.83 13.14
CA ASP A 100 -5.09 18.56 13.37
C ASP A 100 -6.54 18.87 13.77
N ILE A 101 -7.49 18.36 12.99
CA ILE A 101 -8.93 18.55 13.22
C ILE A 101 -9.68 17.23 13.43
N LEU A 102 -8.99 16.10 13.27
CA LEU A 102 -9.60 14.76 13.35
C LEU A 102 -9.28 14.05 14.66
N PHE A 103 -8.23 14.47 15.37
CA PHE A 103 -7.77 13.85 16.60
C PHE A 103 -7.46 14.88 17.68
#